data_AF-A0A957GRE3-F1
#
_entry.id   AF-A0A957GRE3-F1
#
_cell.length_a   1.000
_cell.length_b   1.000
_cell.length_c   1.000
_cell.angle_alpha   90.00
_cell.angle_beta   90.00
_cell.angle_gamma   90.00
#
_symmetry.space_group_name_H-M   'P 1'
#
loop_
_entity.id
_entity.type
_entity.pdbx_description
1 polymer ?
#
loop_
_entity_poly.entity_id
_entity_poly.type
_entity_poly.pdbx_seq_one_letter_code
_entity_poly.pdbx_strand_id
1 'polypeptide(L)'
;FYLTKMRDPQADANFASVQQMGLFTLDANFDQRYRVLRTRLRVTDILVDALLGTGVSRPIGGTLAKLMQQVQQGVAERQQQVVASQTPSLISLSQLPVHTTSDYDLLVIAVDCPSGLHCDTGVLDPLALPATVTVTFAGPKRGHFAFPGAAACGELVVADIGIPDNVTKPLSVSVATAVSQREQLPKRPLDGHKGTFGRVLIAAGSSHYWGAPLLAARGAFRAGAGLVALAVPQAIRATLAGQLPEATYPPVPDQEQLGGDAAHALLTDIKHHNALLVGPGLGEANEFMATLLAARDQLPPLL
;
A
#
# COMPACT_ATOMS: atom_id res chain seq x y z
N PHE A 1 -11.76 28.90 10.50
CA PHE A 1 -12.68 27.98 9.82
C PHE A 1 -13.20 28.63 8.54
N TYR A 2 -13.03 27.95 7.41
CA TYR A 2 -13.60 28.38 6.14
C TYR A 2 -14.79 27.47 5.83
N LEU A 3 -16.00 28.03 5.79
CA LEU A 3 -17.24 27.27 5.75
C LEU A 3 -17.80 27.28 4.32
N THR A 4 -18.15 26.10 3.80
CA THR A 4 -18.79 25.95 2.47
C THR A 4 -20.30 26.16 2.51
N LYS A 5 -20.89 26.12 3.70
CA LYS A 5 -22.31 26.32 3.97
C LYS A 5 -22.45 27.15 5.24
N MET A 6 -23.44 28.04 5.25
CA MET A 6 -23.79 28.81 6.43
C MET A 6 -24.19 27.86 7.57
N ARG A 7 -23.77 28.19 8.79
CA ARG A 7 -24.06 27.43 10.02
C ARG A 7 -24.77 28.34 11.01
N ASP A 8 -25.81 27.81 11.65
CA ASP A 8 -26.53 28.49 12.72
C ASP A 8 -25.98 28.04 14.08
N PRO A 9 -25.43 28.94 14.91
CA PRO A 9 -24.93 28.62 16.25
C PRO A 9 -26.01 28.03 17.18
N GLN A 10 -27.29 28.33 16.97
CA GLN A 10 -28.36 27.77 17.79
C GLN A 10 -28.63 26.29 17.48
N ALA A 11 -28.33 25.87 16.24
CA ALA A 11 -28.57 24.51 15.76
C ALA A 11 -27.30 23.64 15.70
N ASP A 12 -26.11 24.25 15.77
CA ASP A 12 -24.82 23.57 15.67
C ASP A 12 -23.94 23.91 16.88
N ALA A 13 -23.94 23.01 17.88
CA ALA A 13 -23.22 23.20 19.14
C ALA A 13 -21.69 23.30 18.94
N ASN A 14 -21.14 22.63 17.93
CA ASN A 14 -19.72 22.73 17.61
C ASN A 14 -19.40 24.10 17.03
N PHE A 15 -20.24 24.60 16.13
CA PHE A 15 -20.08 25.95 15.59
C PHE A 15 -20.27 27.03 16.66
N ALA A 16 -21.24 26.87 17.57
CA ALA A 16 -21.42 27.75 18.73
C ALA A 16 -20.15 27.82 19.59
N SER A 17 -19.52 26.67 19.84
CA SER A 17 -18.27 26.59 20.60
C SER A 17 -17.13 27.33 19.89
N VAL A 18 -17.01 27.18 18.57
CA VAL A 18 -16.03 27.91 17.74
C VAL A 18 -16.23 29.43 17.86
N GLN A 19 -17.49 29.90 17.85
CA GLN A 19 -17.79 31.33 18.03
C GLN A 19 -17.47 31.82 19.46
N GLN A 20 -17.81 31.04 20.48
CA GLN A 20 -17.50 31.37 21.88
C GLN A 20 -15.99 31.47 22.13
N MET A 21 -15.19 30.66 21.44
CA MET A 21 -13.72 30.72 21.49
C MET A 21 -13.13 31.94 20.73
N GLY A 22 -13.95 32.74 20.05
CA GLY A 22 -13.50 33.89 19.28
C GLY A 22 -12.66 33.54 18.05
N LEU A 23 -12.77 32.30 17.56
CA LEU A 23 -11.97 31.84 16.42
C LEU A 23 -12.49 32.45 15.11
N PHE A 24 -11.57 32.78 14.21
CA PHE A 24 -11.93 33.37 12.92
C PHE A 24 -12.75 32.38 12.07
N THR A 25 -13.92 32.82 11.61
CA THR A 25 -14.81 32.07 10.72
C THR A 25 -15.15 32.90 9.49
N LEU A 26 -15.14 32.29 8.31
CA LEU A 26 -15.56 32.92 7.06
C LEU A 26 -16.41 31.94 6.26
N ASP A 27 -17.62 32.35 5.88
CA ASP A 27 -18.44 31.62 4.91
C ASP A 27 -17.98 31.99 3.49
N ALA A 28 -17.81 30.96 2.67
CA ALA A 28 -17.30 31.05 1.31
C ALA A 28 -18.10 32.01 0.42
N ASN A 29 -19.39 32.19 0.69
CA ASN A 29 -20.26 33.10 -0.07
C ASN A 29 -19.91 34.58 0.16
N PHE A 30 -19.26 34.92 1.27
CA PHE A 30 -18.80 36.28 1.56
C PHE A 30 -17.35 36.54 1.13
N ASP A 31 -16.60 35.52 0.70
CA ASP A 31 -15.24 35.66 0.18
C ASP A 31 -15.25 35.93 -1.34
N GLN A 32 -15.39 37.20 -1.71
CA GLN A 32 -15.40 37.59 -3.12
C GLN A 32 -14.10 37.17 -3.82
N ARG A 33 -14.25 36.29 -4.82
CA ARG A 33 -13.14 35.71 -5.61
C ARG A 33 -12.11 34.97 -4.73
N TYR A 34 -12.51 34.45 -3.57
CA TYR A 34 -11.65 33.67 -2.67
C TYR A 34 -10.40 34.42 -2.18
N ARG A 35 -10.42 35.76 -2.15
CA ARG A 35 -9.24 36.58 -1.82
C ARG A 35 -8.74 36.31 -0.41
N VAL A 36 -9.66 36.15 0.55
CA VAL A 36 -9.29 35.90 1.94
C VAL A 36 -8.70 34.49 2.07
N LEU A 37 -9.33 33.48 1.46
CA LEU A 37 -8.81 32.11 1.40
C LEU A 37 -7.39 32.08 0.85
N ARG A 38 -7.18 32.69 -0.33
CA ARG A 38 -5.88 32.70 -1.01
C ARG A 38 -4.80 33.41 -0.20
N THR A 39 -5.15 34.51 0.47
CA THR A 39 -4.22 35.23 1.35
C THR A 39 -3.84 34.38 2.57
N ARG A 40 -4.82 33.69 3.17
CA ARG A 40 -4.58 32.85 4.34
C ARG A 40 -3.75 31.61 4.00
N LEU A 41 -4.04 30.92 2.90
CA LEU A 41 -3.28 29.74 2.45
C LEU A 41 -1.77 29.99 2.31
N ARG A 42 -1.36 31.23 1.99
CA ARG A 42 0.07 31.60 1.91
C ARG A 42 0.80 31.57 3.25
N VAL A 43 0.07 31.70 4.35
CA VAL A 43 0.63 31.79 5.71
C VAL A 43 0.11 30.68 6.63
N THR A 44 -0.57 29.67 6.07
CA THR A 44 -1.15 28.55 6.83
C THR A 44 -0.15 27.41 6.94
N ASP A 45 0.30 27.00 8.12
CA ASP A 45 1.23 25.86 8.21
C ASP A 45 0.52 24.51 8.18
N ILE A 46 -0.73 24.48 8.67
CA ILE A 46 -1.57 23.28 8.72
C ILE A 46 -2.92 23.57 8.06
N LEU A 47 -3.24 22.82 7.01
CA LEU A 47 -4.55 22.82 6.36
C LEU A 47 -5.31 21.57 6.78
N VAL A 48 -6.43 21.78 7.49
CA VAL A 48 -7.33 20.68 7.87
C VAL A 48 -8.47 20.59 6.86
N ASP A 49 -8.52 19.48 6.13
CA ASP A 49 -9.62 19.10 5.25
C ASP A 49 -10.67 18.32 6.04
N ALA A 50 -11.81 18.97 6.26
CA ALA A 50 -12.99 18.39 6.90
C ALA A 50 -14.26 18.69 6.08
N LEU A 51 -14.14 18.72 4.74
CA LEU A 51 -15.23 19.14 3.85
C LEU A 51 -16.20 18.00 3.52
N LEU A 52 -15.67 16.80 3.25
CA LEU A 52 -16.42 15.60 2.89
C LEU A 52 -15.87 14.38 3.65
N GLY A 53 -16.75 13.43 3.97
CA GLY A 53 -16.39 12.16 4.60
C GLY A 53 -17.01 10.98 3.85
N THR A 54 -17.23 9.87 4.56
CA THR A 54 -17.81 8.61 4.02
C THR A 54 -19.15 8.72 3.28
N GLY A 55 -19.94 9.78 3.49
CA GLY A 55 -21.27 9.96 2.88
C GLY A 55 -21.29 10.43 1.42
N VAL A 56 -20.13 10.55 0.75
CA VAL A 56 -20.04 11.13 -0.59
C VAL A 56 -19.58 10.11 -1.63
N SER A 57 -20.48 9.81 -2.56
CA SER A 57 -20.22 8.93 -3.71
C SER A 57 -20.21 9.66 -5.06
N ARG A 58 -20.54 10.95 -5.05
CA ARG A 58 -20.64 11.78 -6.27
C ARG A 58 -19.38 12.62 -6.46
N PRO A 59 -18.98 12.90 -7.72
CA PRO A 59 -17.89 13.82 -8.00
C PRO A 59 -18.09 15.19 -7.35
N ILE A 60 -16.98 15.84 -7.02
CA ILE A 60 -16.98 17.18 -6.44
C ILE A 60 -17.55 18.17 -7.47
N GLY A 61 -18.62 18.87 -7.11
CA GLY A 61 -19.34 19.78 -8.00
C GLY A 61 -19.67 21.14 -7.39
N GLY A 62 -20.21 22.03 -8.23
CA GLY A 62 -20.77 23.32 -7.80
C GLY A 62 -19.76 24.25 -7.12
N THR A 63 -20.19 24.92 -6.04
CA THR A 63 -19.34 25.84 -5.26
C THR A 63 -18.16 25.12 -4.61
N LEU A 64 -18.33 23.85 -4.22
CA LEU A 64 -17.26 23.07 -3.62
C LEU A 64 -16.13 22.80 -4.62
N ALA A 65 -16.46 22.48 -5.89
CA ALA A 65 -15.45 22.31 -6.93
C ALA A 65 -14.62 23.58 -7.12
N LYS A 66 -15.26 24.75 -7.16
CA LYS A 66 -14.57 26.05 -7.25
C LYS A 66 -13.66 26.28 -6.05
N LEU A 67 -14.11 25.96 -4.84
CA LEU A 67 -13.29 26.06 -3.64
C LEU A 67 -12.06 25.14 -3.73
N MET A 68 -12.26 23.86 -4.05
CA MET A 68 -11.18 22.87 -4.14
C MET A 68 -10.13 23.27 -5.19
N GLN A 69 -10.57 23.80 -6.34
CA GLN A 69 -9.67 24.37 -7.35
C GLN A 69 -8.82 25.52 -6.78
N GLN A 70 -9.43 26.44 -6.02
CA GLN A 70 -8.71 27.54 -5.40
C GLN A 70 -7.73 27.07 -4.31
N VAL A 71 -8.07 26.02 -3.58
CA VAL A 71 -7.17 25.39 -2.61
C VAL A 71 -6.00 24.72 -3.33
N GLN A 72 -6.26 23.81 -4.28
CA GLN A 72 -5.20 23.12 -5.05
C GLN A 72 -4.23 24.11 -5.70
N GLN A 73 -4.74 25.15 -6.35
CA GLN A 73 -3.89 26.18 -6.96
C GLN A 73 -3.09 26.95 -5.89
N GLY A 74 -3.65 27.18 -4.70
CA GLY A 74 -2.98 27.94 -3.63
C GLY A 74 -1.86 27.13 -2.99
N VAL A 75 -2.09 25.83 -2.81
CA VAL A 75 -1.08 24.87 -2.36
C VAL A 75 0.04 24.74 -3.39
N ALA A 76 -0.28 24.60 -4.67
CA ALA A 76 0.70 24.49 -5.74
C ALA A 76 1.59 25.75 -5.86
N GLU A 77 1.00 26.95 -5.77
CA GLU A 77 1.76 28.21 -5.78
C GLU A 77 2.73 28.30 -4.60
N ARG A 78 2.32 27.84 -3.41
CA ARG A 78 3.18 27.83 -2.22
C ARG A 78 4.38 26.87 -2.40
N GLN A 79 4.12 25.66 -2.88
CA GLN A 79 5.17 24.68 -3.15
C GLN A 79 6.20 25.22 -4.16
N GLN A 80 5.75 25.91 -5.21
CA GLN A 80 6.64 26.53 -6.20
C GLN A 80 7.50 27.65 -5.60
N GLN A 81 6.94 28.48 -4.69
CA GLN A 81 7.68 29.56 -4.03
C GLN A 81 8.81 29.02 -3.14
N VAL A 82 8.58 27.92 -2.45
CA VAL A 82 9.60 27.33 -1.58
C VAL A 82 10.75 26.77 -2.41
N VAL A 83 10.46 26.01 -3.47
CA VAL A 83 11.49 25.50 -4.38
C VAL A 83 12.33 26.65 -4.97
N ALA A 84 11.71 27.77 -5.36
CA ALA A 84 12.43 28.95 -5.85
C ALA A 84 13.33 29.60 -4.76
N SER A 85 12.90 29.60 -3.51
CA SER A 85 13.68 30.15 -2.39
C SER A 85 14.88 29.27 -1.98
N GLN A 86 14.88 27.99 -2.34
CA GLN A 86 15.95 27.03 -2.05
C GLN A 86 17.09 27.01 -3.09
N THR A 87 17.16 28.01 -3.98
CA THR A 87 18.24 28.08 -4.99
C THR A 87 19.61 28.15 -4.29
N PRO A 88 20.50 27.15 -4.43
CA PRO A 88 21.77 27.15 -3.71
C PRO A 88 22.67 28.26 -4.26
N SER A 89 23.11 29.15 -3.38
CA SER A 89 24.12 30.16 -3.71
C SER A 89 25.46 29.48 -3.93
N LEU A 90 26.07 29.65 -5.11
CA LEU A 90 27.40 29.11 -5.44
C LEU A 90 28.56 29.84 -4.72
N ILE A 91 28.27 30.88 -3.95
CA ILE A 91 29.26 31.83 -3.40
C ILE A 91 29.03 32.17 -1.92
N SER A 92 27.95 31.71 -1.29
CA SER A 92 27.67 31.97 0.13
C SER A 92 28.31 30.88 1.01
N LEU A 93 29.57 31.06 1.37
CA LEU A 93 30.30 30.16 2.31
C LEU A 93 29.85 30.32 3.77
N SER A 94 29.13 31.39 4.10
CA SER A 94 28.62 31.68 5.45
C SER A 94 27.23 31.13 5.72
N GLN A 95 26.50 30.72 4.67
CA GLN A 95 25.26 29.98 4.82
C GLN A 95 25.59 28.51 4.60
N LEU A 96 25.72 27.77 5.70
CA LEU A 96 25.56 26.31 5.66
C LEU A 96 24.28 26.00 4.86
N PRO A 97 24.21 24.89 4.11
CA PRO A 97 22.94 24.37 3.65
C PRO A 97 22.12 24.09 4.90
N VAL A 98 21.34 25.06 5.33
CA VAL A 98 20.38 24.87 6.39
C VAL A 98 19.30 24.06 5.70
N HIS A 99 19.38 22.73 5.85
CA HIS A 99 18.17 21.93 5.86
C HIS A 99 17.35 22.46 7.03
N THR A 100 16.59 23.53 6.81
CA THR A 100 15.54 23.92 7.75
C THR A 100 14.57 22.76 7.72
N THR A 101 14.65 21.92 8.75
CA THR A 101 13.76 20.79 8.99
C THR A 101 12.37 21.28 9.35
N SER A 102 11.70 21.91 8.38
CA SER A 102 10.27 21.79 8.21
C SER A 102 10.09 21.22 6.81
N ASP A 103 10.33 19.92 6.65
CA ASP A 103 10.11 19.19 5.38
C ASP A 103 8.61 19.18 4.94
N TYR A 104 7.74 19.89 5.65
CA TYR A 104 6.37 20.14 5.26
C TYR A 104 6.13 21.65 5.13
N ASP A 105 6.22 22.17 3.91
CA ASP A 105 5.87 23.55 3.62
C ASP A 105 4.39 23.86 3.92
N LEU A 106 3.53 22.85 3.88
CA LEU A 106 2.14 22.89 4.31
C LEU A 106 1.72 21.47 4.69
N LEU A 107 1.32 21.25 5.95
CA LEU A 107 0.80 19.96 6.39
C LEU A 107 -0.70 19.87 6.06
N VAL A 108 -1.10 18.91 5.23
CA VAL A 108 -2.51 18.66 4.91
C VAL A 108 -3.01 17.52 5.76
N ILE A 109 -4.00 17.78 6.62
CA ILE A 109 -4.64 16.78 7.48
C ILE A 109 -6.06 16.55 6.99
N ALA A 110 -6.36 15.34 6.54
CA ALA A 110 -7.72 14.95 6.21
C ALA A 110 -8.43 14.34 7.42
N VAL A 111 -9.67 14.75 7.63
CA VAL A 111 -10.57 14.24 8.66
C VAL A 111 -11.47 13.18 8.04
N ASP A 112 -11.48 11.98 8.60
CA ASP A 112 -12.12 10.76 8.12
C ASP A 112 -11.49 10.18 6.84
N CYS A 113 -11.44 10.97 5.77
CA CYS A 113 -10.84 10.68 4.47
C CYS A 113 -10.52 11.98 3.71
N PRO A 114 -9.58 12.00 2.75
CA PRO A 114 -9.41 13.14 1.86
C PRO A 114 -10.72 13.47 1.12
N SER A 115 -11.12 14.74 1.11
CA SER A 115 -12.35 15.16 0.43
C SER A 115 -12.27 14.85 -1.06
N GLY A 116 -13.22 14.04 -1.55
CA GLY A 116 -13.22 13.52 -2.92
C GLY A 116 -12.75 12.07 -3.03
N LEU A 117 -12.37 11.41 -1.94
CA LEU A 117 -12.11 9.98 -1.90
C LEU A 117 -13.41 9.19 -1.74
N HIS A 118 -13.66 8.24 -2.65
CA HIS A 118 -14.69 7.24 -2.47
C HIS A 118 -14.20 6.13 -1.50
N CYS A 119 -14.70 6.17 -0.27
CA CYS A 119 -14.25 5.30 0.83
C CYS A 119 -14.42 3.79 0.61
N ASP A 120 -15.28 3.34 -0.31
CA ASP A 120 -15.41 1.91 -0.61
C ASP A 120 -14.50 1.40 -1.74
N THR A 121 -14.17 2.26 -2.72
CA THR A 121 -13.56 1.84 -3.99
C THR A 121 -12.14 2.36 -4.18
N GLY A 122 -11.75 3.43 -3.49
CA GLY A 122 -10.45 4.09 -3.68
C GLY A 122 -10.41 5.05 -4.87
N VAL A 123 -11.52 5.23 -5.59
CA VAL A 123 -11.62 6.25 -6.64
C VAL A 123 -11.46 7.63 -6.02
N LEU A 124 -10.58 8.44 -6.59
CA LEU A 124 -10.24 9.77 -6.11
C LEU A 124 -10.67 10.81 -7.14
N ASP A 125 -11.41 11.83 -6.70
CA ASP A 125 -11.77 12.98 -7.53
C ASP A 125 -10.50 13.77 -7.93
N PRO A 126 -10.38 14.26 -9.18
CA PRO A 126 -9.23 15.08 -9.61
C PRO A 126 -9.02 16.35 -8.79
N LEU A 127 -10.09 16.87 -8.15
CA LEU A 127 -10.02 18.04 -7.28
C LEU A 127 -9.67 17.70 -5.83
N ALA A 128 -9.53 16.41 -5.48
CA ALA A 128 -9.10 16.01 -4.15
C ALA A 128 -7.68 16.53 -3.87
N LEU A 129 -7.44 16.90 -2.62
CA LEU A 129 -6.12 17.30 -2.16
C LEU A 129 -5.48 16.09 -1.44
N PRO A 130 -4.33 15.57 -1.90
CA PRO A 130 -3.60 14.55 -1.17
C PRO A 130 -3.24 15.04 0.24
N ALA A 131 -3.54 14.22 1.23
CA ALA A 131 -3.22 14.49 2.63
C ALA A 131 -1.82 14.00 2.98
N THR A 132 -1.16 14.71 3.88
CA THR A 132 0.04 14.22 4.57
C THR A 132 -0.34 13.21 5.64
N VAL A 133 -1.45 13.47 6.36
CA VAL A 133 -2.01 12.60 7.38
C VAL A 133 -3.52 12.52 7.19
N THR A 134 -4.10 11.33 7.26
CA THR A 134 -5.54 11.12 7.35
C THR A 134 -5.87 10.54 8.72
N VAL A 135 -6.69 11.25 9.50
CA VAL A 135 -7.23 10.76 10.78
C VAL A 135 -8.61 10.21 10.53
N THR A 136 -8.73 8.88 10.53
CA THR A 136 -9.99 8.17 10.31
C THR A 136 -10.56 7.64 11.60
N PHE A 137 -11.89 7.49 11.68
CA PHE A 137 -12.57 7.12 12.92
C PHE A 137 -13.06 5.68 12.90
N ALA A 138 -12.98 5.03 14.06
CA ALA A 138 -13.43 3.66 14.36
C ALA A 138 -12.67 2.54 13.64
N GLY A 139 -12.38 2.73 12.36
CA GLY A 139 -11.69 1.78 11.54
C GLY A 139 -11.37 2.38 10.18
N PRO A 140 -10.36 1.85 9.48
CA PRO A 140 -10.03 2.31 8.15
C PRO A 140 -11.07 1.81 7.13
N LYS A 141 -11.24 2.57 6.05
CA LYS A 141 -12.15 2.26 4.96
C LYS A 141 -11.38 1.61 3.80
N ARG A 142 -12.05 0.82 2.97
CA ARG A 142 -11.41 0.09 1.85
C ARG A 142 -10.65 1.00 0.89
N GLY A 143 -11.22 2.18 0.62
CA GLY A 143 -10.66 3.21 -0.23
C GLY A 143 -9.36 3.82 0.29
N HIS A 144 -9.04 3.67 1.59
CA HIS A 144 -7.73 4.06 2.12
C HIS A 144 -6.60 3.11 1.68
N PHE A 145 -6.93 1.91 1.20
CA PHE A 145 -5.96 0.90 0.77
C PHE A 145 -6.01 0.60 -0.73
N ALA A 146 -7.03 1.10 -1.43
CA ALA A 146 -7.17 0.97 -2.88
C ALA A 146 -6.59 2.19 -3.60
N PHE A 147 -5.72 1.98 -4.57
CA PHE A 147 -5.18 3.06 -5.41
C PHE A 147 -6.25 3.57 -6.40
N PRO A 148 -6.28 4.88 -6.70
CA PRO A 148 -5.32 5.92 -6.28
C PRO A 148 -5.52 6.45 -4.85
N GLY A 149 -6.65 6.19 -4.19
CA GLY A 149 -6.98 6.71 -2.86
C GLY A 149 -5.92 6.47 -1.79
N ALA A 150 -5.29 5.29 -1.79
CA ALA A 150 -4.20 4.96 -0.88
C ALA A 150 -3.02 5.95 -0.96
N ALA A 151 -2.66 6.41 -2.17
CA ALA A 151 -1.59 7.39 -2.36
C ALA A 151 -1.97 8.79 -1.84
N ALA A 152 -3.26 9.10 -1.76
CA ALA A 152 -3.77 10.40 -1.33
C ALA A 152 -4.04 10.48 0.19
N CYS A 153 -3.97 9.37 0.91
CA CYS A 153 -4.26 9.36 2.36
C CYS A 153 -3.05 9.78 3.22
N GLY A 154 -1.82 9.67 2.69
CA GLY A 154 -0.62 9.88 3.49
C GLY A 154 -0.52 8.88 4.64
N GLU A 155 -0.05 9.32 5.81
CA GLU A 155 -0.09 8.50 7.03
C GLU A 155 -1.53 8.33 7.50
N LEU A 156 -2.00 7.09 7.63
CA LEU A 156 -3.35 6.78 8.08
C LEU A 156 -3.37 6.47 9.58
N VAL A 157 -3.99 7.36 10.35
CA VAL A 157 -4.18 7.22 11.80
C VAL A 157 -5.62 6.84 12.07
N VAL A 158 -5.84 5.74 12.80
CA VAL A 158 -7.18 5.31 13.23
C VAL A 158 -7.43 5.82 14.64
N ALA A 159 -8.31 6.80 14.78
CA ALA A 159 -8.76 7.33 16.06
C ALA A 159 -9.90 6.48 16.63
N ASP A 160 -9.69 6.01 17.87
CA ASP A 160 -10.75 5.39 18.66
C ASP A 160 -11.74 6.47 19.12
N ILE A 161 -13.01 6.27 18.80
CA ILE A 161 -14.12 7.16 19.15
C ILE A 161 -15.10 6.52 20.14
N GLY A 162 -14.67 5.43 20.80
CA GLY A 162 -15.46 4.75 21.82
C GLY A 162 -16.61 3.91 21.26
N ILE A 163 -16.49 3.42 20.02
CA ILE A 163 -17.48 2.47 19.48
C ILE A 163 -17.27 1.13 20.17
N PRO A 164 -18.28 0.59 20.87
CA PRO A 164 -18.14 -0.69 21.53
C PRO A 164 -17.97 -1.83 20.51
N ASP A 165 -17.12 -2.80 20.84
CA ASP A 165 -16.80 -3.93 19.95
C ASP A 165 -18.05 -4.71 19.49
N ASN A 166 -19.07 -4.79 20.35
CA ASN A 166 -20.31 -5.51 20.08
C ASN A 166 -21.23 -4.85 19.03
N VAL A 167 -20.93 -3.61 18.60
CA VAL A 167 -21.70 -2.89 17.57
C VAL A 167 -21.18 -3.23 16.16
N THR A 168 -19.93 -3.65 16.06
CA THR A 168 -19.34 -4.02 14.77
C THR A 168 -19.74 -5.44 14.39
N LYS A 169 -20.32 -5.60 13.18
CA LYS A 169 -20.55 -6.92 12.61
C LYS A 169 -19.21 -7.57 12.28
N PRO A 170 -19.09 -8.91 12.38
CA PRO A 170 -17.89 -9.59 11.91
C PRO A 170 -17.65 -9.24 10.45
N LEU A 171 -16.50 -8.63 10.17
CA LEU A 171 -16.06 -8.30 8.82
C LEU A 171 -15.33 -9.51 8.23
N SER A 172 -15.61 -9.83 6.97
CA SER A 172 -14.90 -10.90 6.24
C SER A 172 -13.50 -10.48 5.75
N VAL A 173 -13.15 -9.21 5.94
CA VAL A 173 -11.90 -8.61 5.45
C VAL A 173 -11.22 -7.90 6.61
N SER A 174 -9.91 -8.10 6.73
CA SER A 174 -9.05 -7.42 7.68
C SER A 174 -7.78 -6.90 7.01
N VAL A 175 -7.16 -5.91 7.62
CA VAL A 175 -5.85 -5.40 7.19
C VAL A 175 -4.78 -6.23 7.88
N ALA A 176 -3.84 -6.77 7.11
CA ALA A 176 -2.68 -7.43 7.67
C ALA A 176 -1.82 -6.40 8.41
N THR A 177 -1.63 -6.58 9.71
CA THR A 177 -0.78 -5.73 10.55
C THR A 177 0.42 -6.52 11.04
N ALA A 178 1.51 -5.85 11.41
CA ALA A 178 2.67 -6.53 11.99
C ALA A 178 2.29 -7.37 13.23
N VAL A 179 1.32 -6.89 14.01
CA VAL A 179 0.79 -7.61 15.18
C VAL A 179 0.04 -8.86 14.75
N SER A 180 -0.93 -8.75 13.83
CA SER A 180 -1.71 -9.92 13.40
C SER A 180 -0.86 -10.97 12.68
N GLN A 181 0.15 -10.53 11.92
CA GLN A 181 1.08 -11.45 11.25
C GLN A 181 2.04 -12.13 12.23
N ARG A 182 2.49 -11.43 13.29
CA ARG A 182 3.35 -12.03 14.34
C ARG A 182 2.67 -13.21 15.02
N GLU A 183 1.38 -13.11 15.29
CA GLU A 183 0.60 -14.18 15.93
C GLU A 183 0.42 -15.41 15.01
N GLN A 184 0.50 -15.21 13.69
CA GLN A 184 0.39 -16.26 12.69
C GLN A 184 1.73 -16.96 12.37
N LEU A 185 2.86 -16.43 12.84
CA LEU A 185 4.16 -17.03 12.58
C LEU A 185 4.28 -18.43 13.23
N PRO A 186 4.80 -19.44 12.50
CA PRO A 186 4.94 -20.79 13.04
C PRO A 186 5.95 -20.84 14.19
N LYS A 187 5.70 -21.72 15.16
CA LYS A 187 6.64 -21.96 16.27
C LYS A 187 7.95 -22.59 15.76
N ARG A 188 9.04 -22.28 16.46
CA ARG A 188 10.40 -22.77 16.18
C ARG A 188 10.94 -23.55 17.39
N PRO A 189 10.60 -24.84 17.55
CA PRO A 189 11.06 -25.63 18.68
C PRO A 189 12.59 -25.84 18.63
N LEU A 190 13.24 -25.89 19.80
CA LEU A 190 14.69 -26.00 19.94
C LEU A 190 15.24 -27.35 19.47
N ASP A 191 14.43 -28.41 19.55
CA ASP A 191 14.72 -29.76 19.08
C ASP A 191 14.25 -30.00 17.63
N GLY A 192 13.88 -28.94 16.89
CA GLY A 192 13.45 -29.03 15.50
C GLY A 192 14.59 -29.38 14.54
N HIS A 193 14.28 -30.18 13.52
CA HIS A 193 15.19 -30.54 12.43
C HIS A 193 14.67 -30.03 11.08
N LYS A 194 15.44 -30.21 10.00
CA LYS A 194 15.07 -29.77 8.63
C LYS A 194 13.72 -30.31 8.11
N GLY A 195 13.19 -31.37 8.70
CA GLY A 195 11.87 -31.91 8.36
C GLY A 195 10.74 -31.23 9.14
N THR A 196 11.01 -30.76 10.36
CA THR A 196 10.06 -30.02 11.22
C THR A 196 9.54 -28.76 10.54
N PHE A 197 10.37 -28.14 9.68
CA PHE A 197 10.07 -26.86 9.03
C PHE A 197 9.60 -27.01 7.57
N GLY A 198 9.18 -28.21 7.20
CA GLY A 198 8.63 -28.52 5.89
C GLY A 198 9.64 -28.52 4.75
N ARG A 199 9.17 -29.02 3.61
CA ARG A 199 9.93 -29.10 2.36
C ARG A 199 9.16 -28.39 1.25
N VAL A 200 9.83 -27.49 0.54
CA VAL A 200 9.25 -26.72 -0.57
C VAL A 200 9.85 -27.21 -1.87
N LEU A 201 9.02 -27.59 -2.83
CA LEU A 201 9.43 -27.82 -4.21
C LEU A 201 9.12 -26.57 -5.04
N ILE A 202 10.08 -26.12 -5.83
CA ILE A 202 9.94 -24.96 -6.72
C ILE A 202 10.25 -25.41 -8.14
N ALA A 203 9.22 -25.40 -8.99
CA ALA A 203 9.33 -25.64 -10.43
C ALA A 203 9.30 -24.29 -11.17
N ALA A 204 10.46 -23.84 -11.61
CA ALA A 204 10.65 -22.46 -12.05
C ALA A 204 11.83 -22.32 -13.02
N GLY A 205 11.89 -21.18 -13.67
CA GLY A 205 13.00 -20.78 -14.53
C GLY A 205 12.95 -21.35 -15.94
N SER A 206 13.78 -20.73 -16.77
CA SER A 206 14.06 -21.07 -18.16
C SER A 206 15.42 -20.46 -18.53
N SER A 207 15.95 -20.76 -19.71
CA SER A 207 17.22 -20.19 -20.20
C SER A 207 17.28 -18.65 -20.10
N HIS A 208 16.15 -17.96 -20.25
CA HIS A 208 16.05 -16.50 -20.21
C HIS A 208 15.82 -15.95 -18.79
N TYR A 209 15.20 -16.74 -17.91
CA TYR A 209 14.72 -16.29 -16.59
C TYR A 209 15.33 -17.10 -15.44
N TRP A 210 16.64 -17.36 -15.49
CA TRP A 210 17.35 -18.13 -14.46
C TRP A 210 17.35 -17.44 -13.09
N GLY A 211 17.19 -16.11 -13.00
CA GLY A 211 17.12 -15.40 -11.72
C GLY A 211 15.85 -15.67 -10.91
N ALA A 212 14.75 -16.03 -11.57
CA ALA A 212 13.45 -16.27 -10.93
C ALA A 212 13.46 -17.42 -9.90
N PRO A 213 13.93 -18.64 -10.22
CA PRO A 213 14.05 -19.73 -9.25
C PRO A 213 14.98 -19.36 -8.08
N LEU A 214 16.05 -18.60 -8.33
CA LEU A 214 16.98 -18.16 -7.28
C LEU A 214 16.29 -17.27 -6.23
N LEU A 215 15.53 -16.26 -6.69
CA LEU A 215 14.80 -15.35 -5.80
C LEU A 215 13.72 -16.09 -5.02
N ALA A 216 12.99 -16.98 -5.70
CA ALA A 216 11.95 -17.79 -5.07
C ALA A 216 12.52 -18.70 -3.96
N ALA A 217 13.61 -19.41 -4.23
CA ALA A 217 14.25 -20.29 -3.27
C ALA A 217 14.83 -19.53 -2.07
N ARG A 218 15.48 -18.39 -2.31
CA ARG A 218 15.94 -17.51 -1.22
C ARG A 218 14.78 -17.00 -0.37
N GLY A 219 13.64 -16.67 -0.99
CA GLY A 219 12.41 -16.34 -0.28
C GLY A 219 11.93 -17.46 0.64
N ALA A 220 11.88 -18.70 0.13
CA ALA A 220 11.48 -19.87 0.89
C ALA A 220 12.43 -20.13 2.09
N PHE A 221 13.74 -20.07 1.89
CA PHE A 221 14.70 -20.20 2.99
C PHE A 221 14.56 -19.07 4.02
N ARG A 222 14.40 -17.82 3.59
CA ARG A 222 14.19 -16.67 4.49
C ARG A 222 12.89 -16.76 5.28
N ALA A 223 11.85 -17.37 4.70
CA ALA A 223 10.60 -17.66 5.40
C ALA A 223 10.73 -18.80 6.43
N GLY A 224 11.85 -19.54 6.42
CA GLY A 224 12.17 -20.56 7.40
C GLY A 224 11.92 -22.00 6.95
N ALA A 225 11.72 -22.24 5.64
CA ALA A 225 11.59 -23.59 5.09
C ALA A 225 12.81 -24.46 5.44
N GLY A 226 12.56 -25.69 5.86
CA GLY A 226 13.63 -26.60 6.29
C GLY A 226 14.44 -27.20 5.14
N LEU A 227 13.78 -27.45 4.00
CA LEU A 227 14.39 -27.90 2.75
C LEU A 227 13.73 -27.21 1.57
N VAL A 228 14.54 -26.83 0.58
CA VAL A 228 14.07 -26.26 -0.68
C VAL A 228 14.66 -27.05 -1.85
N ALA A 229 13.79 -27.58 -2.69
CA ALA A 229 14.12 -28.28 -3.92
C ALA A 229 13.82 -27.40 -5.14
N LEU A 230 14.80 -27.26 -6.04
CA LEU A 230 14.69 -26.48 -7.27
C LEU A 230 14.63 -27.41 -8.48
N ALA A 231 13.45 -27.57 -9.04
CA ALA A 231 13.24 -28.22 -10.33
C ALA A 231 13.35 -27.16 -11.44
N VAL A 232 14.49 -27.18 -12.10
CA VAL A 232 14.90 -26.18 -13.08
C VAL A 232 15.46 -26.87 -14.32
N PRO A 233 15.36 -26.25 -15.52
CA PRO A 233 15.96 -26.80 -16.72
C PRO A 233 17.47 -27.02 -16.58
N GLN A 234 18.01 -28.03 -17.25
CA GLN A 234 19.40 -28.45 -17.13
C GLN A 234 20.39 -27.33 -17.50
N ALA A 235 20.04 -26.49 -18.48
CA ALA A 235 20.87 -25.37 -18.93
C ALA A 235 21.18 -24.35 -17.82
N ILE A 236 20.31 -24.21 -16.81
CA ILE A 236 20.47 -23.22 -15.73
C ILE A 236 20.85 -23.85 -14.39
N ARG A 237 20.80 -25.18 -14.28
CA ARG A 237 21.03 -25.91 -13.03
C ARG A 237 22.41 -25.63 -12.42
N ALA A 238 23.48 -25.71 -13.21
CA ALA A 238 24.84 -25.51 -12.70
C ALA A 238 25.06 -24.07 -12.20
N THR A 239 24.55 -23.10 -12.95
CA THR A 239 24.59 -21.67 -12.60
C THR A 239 23.88 -21.38 -11.27
N LEU A 240 22.75 -22.05 -11.03
CA LEU A 240 21.99 -21.92 -9.79
C LEU A 240 22.67 -22.65 -8.63
N ALA A 241 23.15 -23.87 -8.84
CA ALA A 241 23.83 -24.67 -7.81
C ALA A 241 25.09 -23.96 -7.28
N GLY A 242 25.80 -23.21 -8.13
CA GLY A 242 26.93 -22.38 -7.71
C GLY A 242 26.54 -21.17 -6.83
N GLN A 243 25.29 -20.70 -6.91
CA GLN A 243 24.80 -19.53 -6.17
C GLN A 243 23.93 -19.87 -4.95
N LEU A 244 23.42 -21.10 -4.90
CA LEU A 244 22.51 -21.57 -3.85
C LEU A 244 22.80 -23.05 -3.51
N PRO A 245 23.99 -23.37 -2.99
CA PRO A 245 24.40 -24.73 -2.69
C PRO A 245 23.56 -25.42 -1.59
N GLU A 246 22.85 -24.64 -0.77
CA GLU A 246 21.93 -25.15 0.26
C GLU A 246 20.64 -25.77 -0.30
N ALA A 247 20.29 -25.46 -1.56
CA ALA A 247 19.13 -26.05 -2.23
C ALA A 247 19.48 -27.43 -2.81
N THR A 248 18.46 -28.29 -2.90
CA THR A 248 18.57 -29.56 -3.62
C THR A 248 18.05 -29.43 -5.04
N TYR A 249 18.66 -30.13 -5.99
CA TYR A 249 18.31 -30.05 -7.40
C TYR A 249 17.84 -31.43 -7.89
N PRO A 250 16.52 -31.73 -7.84
CA PRO A 250 16.00 -32.94 -8.45
C PRO A 250 16.38 -33.02 -9.93
N PRO A 251 16.64 -34.22 -10.46
CA PRO A 251 16.89 -34.39 -11.89
C PRO A 251 15.62 -34.02 -12.68
N VAL A 252 15.82 -33.20 -13.69
CA VAL A 252 14.81 -32.75 -14.64
C VAL A 252 15.36 -33.06 -16.04
N PRO A 253 14.58 -33.70 -16.93
CA PRO A 253 15.08 -34.14 -18.23
C PRO A 253 15.26 -32.98 -19.22
N ASP A 254 14.57 -31.86 -19.01
CA ASP A 254 14.49 -30.79 -19.98
C ASP A 254 15.70 -29.85 -19.96
N GLN A 255 16.11 -29.38 -21.14
CA GLN A 255 17.29 -28.52 -21.31
C GLN A 255 17.02 -27.06 -20.99
N GLU A 256 16.11 -26.42 -21.72
CA GLU A 256 15.95 -24.96 -21.71
C GLU A 256 14.71 -24.47 -20.96
N GLN A 257 13.65 -25.29 -20.95
CA GLN A 257 12.35 -25.00 -20.36
C GLN A 257 11.76 -26.30 -19.82
N LEU A 258 10.90 -26.25 -18.80
CA LEU A 258 10.25 -27.44 -18.27
C LEU A 258 9.16 -27.94 -19.25
N GLY A 259 9.15 -29.24 -19.55
CA GLY A 259 8.18 -29.90 -20.43
C GLY A 259 7.27 -30.90 -19.71
N GLY A 260 6.48 -31.67 -20.46
CA GLY A 260 5.56 -32.67 -19.90
C GLY A 260 6.26 -33.74 -19.04
N ASP A 261 7.45 -34.18 -19.46
CA ASP A 261 8.23 -35.19 -18.74
C ASP A 261 8.72 -34.68 -17.37
N ALA A 262 9.15 -33.40 -17.28
CA ALA A 262 9.39 -32.74 -16.01
C ALA A 262 8.18 -32.80 -15.09
N ALA A 263 6.99 -32.49 -15.61
CA ALA A 263 5.77 -32.49 -14.81
C ALA A 263 5.46 -33.89 -14.26
N HIS A 264 5.59 -34.94 -15.08
CA HIS A 264 5.44 -36.33 -14.62
C HIS A 264 6.46 -36.74 -13.56
N ALA A 265 7.73 -36.35 -13.74
CA ALA A 265 8.77 -36.61 -12.74
C ALA A 265 8.45 -35.92 -11.41
N LEU A 266 8.00 -34.65 -11.46
CA LEU A 266 7.62 -33.90 -10.27
C LEU A 266 6.40 -34.47 -9.56
N LEU A 267 5.36 -34.87 -10.30
CA LEU A 267 4.16 -35.50 -9.72
C LEU A 267 4.50 -36.78 -8.94
N THR A 268 5.56 -37.48 -9.32
CA THR A 268 6.01 -38.69 -8.60
C THR A 268 6.66 -38.35 -7.25
N ASP A 269 7.34 -37.20 -7.17
CA ASP A 269 8.11 -36.75 -6.00
C ASP A 269 7.34 -35.77 -5.09
N ILE A 270 6.22 -35.21 -5.56
CA ILE A 270 5.45 -34.17 -4.88
C ILE A 270 4.95 -34.60 -3.49
N LYS A 271 4.67 -35.89 -3.30
CA LYS A 271 4.23 -36.47 -2.01
C LYS A 271 5.23 -36.29 -0.87
N HIS A 272 6.48 -35.99 -1.19
CA HIS A 272 7.54 -35.72 -0.20
C HIS A 272 7.67 -34.25 0.17
N HIS A 273 6.82 -33.39 -0.40
CA HIS A 273 6.88 -31.94 -0.23
C HIS A 273 5.59 -31.42 0.43
N ASN A 274 5.72 -30.35 1.21
CA ASN A 274 4.60 -29.71 1.90
C ASN A 274 3.99 -28.57 1.09
N ALA A 275 4.78 -27.97 0.19
CA ALA A 275 4.35 -26.91 -0.69
C ALA A 275 5.02 -27.04 -2.05
N LEU A 276 4.28 -26.66 -3.10
CA LEU A 276 4.75 -26.56 -4.47
C LEU A 276 4.56 -25.12 -4.96
N LEU A 277 5.65 -24.51 -5.41
CA LEU A 277 5.63 -23.25 -6.15
C LEU A 277 5.92 -23.53 -7.63
N VAL A 278 5.03 -23.08 -8.50
CA VAL A 278 5.16 -23.23 -9.95
C VAL A 278 4.94 -21.86 -10.60
N GLY A 279 5.72 -21.53 -11.62
CA GLY A 279 5.47 -20.33 -12.44
C GLY A 279 6.64 -19.36 -12.61
N PRO A 280 7.43 -19.02 -11.56
CA PRO A 280 8.44 -17.96 -11.68
C PRO A 280 9.42 -18.21 -12.84
N GLY A 281 9.35 -17.41 -13.89
CA GLY A 281 10.29 -17.48 -15.02
C GLY A 281 10.14 -18.72 -15.93
N LEU A 282 9.00 -19.41 -15.93
CA LEU A 282 8.80 -20.61 -16.76
C LEU A 282 8.86 -20.36 -18.28
N GLY A 283 8.63 -19.12 -18.75
CA GLY A 283 8.51 -18.86 -20.19
C GLY A 283 7.27 -19.54 -20.78
N GLU A 284 7.42 -20.19 -21.94
CA GLU A 284 6.32 -20.83 -22.67
C GLU A 284 6.17 -22.34 -22.33
N ALA A 285 6.29 -22.69 -21.05
CA ALA A 285 6.17 -24.07 -20.56
C ALA A 285 4.72 -24.60 -20.53
N ASN A 286 3.99 -24.46 -21.64
CA ASN A 286 2.56 -24.79 -21.75
C ASN A 286 2.29 -26.28 -21.50
N GLU A 287 3.14 -27.16 -22.04
CA GLU A 287 3.00 -28.61 -21.87
C GLU A 287 3.21 -29.03 -20.42
N PHE A 288 4.23 -28.48 -19.76
CA PHE A 288 4.47 -28.70 -18.32
C PHE A 288 3.25 -28.30 -17.48
N MET A 289 2.70 -27.10 -17.73
CA MET A 289 1.53 -26.62 -17.01
C MET A 289 0.27 -27.46 -17.30
N ALA A 290 0.04 -27.85 -18.55
CA ALA A 290 -1.10 -28.68 -18.92
C ALA A 290 -1.04 -30.05 -18.23
N THR A 291 0.12 -30.70 -18.24
CA THR A 291 0.34 -31.99 -17.58
C THR A 291 0.17 -31.88 -16.06
N LEU A 292 0.71 -30.83 -15.44
CA LEU A 292 0.58 -30.62 -13.99
C LEU A 292 -0.88 -30.36 -13.58
N LEU A 293 -1.60 -29.51 -14.32
CA LEU A 293 -3.00 -29.17 -14.04
C LEU A 293 -3.97 -30.32 -14.34
N ALA A 294 -3.66 -31.19 -15.31
CA ALA A 294 -4.43 -32.41 -15.53
C ALA A 294 -4.40 -33.34 -14.32
N ALA A 295 -3.34 -33.27 -13.50
CA ALA A 295 -3.19 -34.01 -12.25
C ALA A 295 -3.53 -33.19 -11.00
N ARG A 296 -4.36 -32.13 -11.11
CA ARG A 296 -4.69 -31.23 -9.99
C ARG A 296 -5.14 -31.93 -8.70
N ASP A 297 -5.82 -33.07 -8.82
CA ASP A 297 -6.34 -33.83 -7.67
C ASP A 297 -5.22 -34.51 -6.86
N GLN A 298 -4.00 -34.57 -7.41
CA GLN A 298 -2.79 -35.07 -6.76
C GLN A 298 -1.92 -33.95 -6.17
N LEU A 299 -2.23 -32.69 -6.47
CA LEU A 299 -1.48 -31.53 -5.99
C LEU A 299 -1.92 -31.17 -4.56
N PRO A 300 -1.03 -30.55 -3.76
CA PRO A 300 -1.43 -29.90 -2.52
C PRO A 300 -2.58 -28.91 -2.77
N PRO A 301 -3.53 -28.76 -1.82
CA PRO A 301 -4.61 -27.79 -1.98
C PRO A 301 -4.04 -26.38 -2.18
N LEU A 302 -4.69 -25.60 -3.04
CA LEU A 302 -4.37 -24.18 -3.20
C LEU A 302 -4.70 -23.46 -1.89
N LEU A 303 -3.71 -22.73 -1.37
CA LEU A 303 -3.83 -21.86 -0.19
C LEU A 303 -4.65 -20.61 -0.51
#